data_AF-A0A7Y4QPJ5-F1
#
_entry.id   AF-A0A7Y4QPJ5-F1
#
_cell.length_a   1.000
_cell.length_b   1.000
_cell.length_c   1.000
_cell.angle_alpha   90.00
_cell.angle_beta   90.00
_cell.angle_gamma   90.00
#
_symmetry.space_group_name_H-M   'P 1'
#
loop_
_entity.id
_entity.type
_entity.pdbx_description
1 polymer ?
#
loop_
_entity_poly.entity_id
_entity_poly.type
_entity_poly.pdbx_seq_one_letter_code
_entity_poly.pdbx_strand_id
1 'polypeptide(L)' 'MPRALRIEYPGAIYHVMNRGDRREPIFRDDFDHKRFLATLAEVCAKTD' A
#
# COMPACT_ATOMS: atom_id res chain seq x y z
N MET A 1 -13.09 -10.85 -18.30
CA MET A 1 -14.25 -10.22 -17.62
C MET A 1 -13.75 -8.97 -16.92
N PRO A 2 -14.42 -7.82 -17.05
CA PRO A 2 -14.06 -6.62 -16.31
C PRO A 2 -14.23 -6.88 -14.81
N ARG A 3 -13.25 -6.47 -14.00
CA ARG A 3 -13.40 -6.48 -12.54
C ARG A 3 -14.51 -5.48 -12.16
N ALA A 4 -15.33 -5.84 -11.18
CA ALA A 4 -16.30 -4.91 -10.61
C ALA A 4 -15.59 -3.67 -10.06
N LEU A 5 -16.27 -2.52 -10.12
CA LEU A 5 -15.77 -1.28 -9.54
C LEU A 5 -15.57 -1.45 -8.03
N ARG A 6 -14.48 -0.87 -7.52
CA ARG A 6 -14.25 -0.82 -6.08
C ARG A 6 -15.18 0.26 -5.52
N ILE A 7 -16.02 -0.12 -4.56
CA ILE A 7 -16.96 0.80 -3.93
C ILE A 7 -16.16 1.68 -2.97
N GLU A 8 -16.29 3.00 -3.12
CA GLU A 8 -15.60 3.98 -2.28
C GLU A 8 -16.60 4.91 -1.58
N TYR A 9 -16.46 5.08 -0.27
CA TYR A 9 -17.29 5.98 0.54
C TYR A 9 -16.53 6.49 1.78
N PRO A 10 -16.91 7.64 2.36
CA PRO A 10 -16.26 8.18 3.56
C PRO A 10 -16.31 7.22 4.74
N GLY A 11 -15.19 7.05 5.45
CA GLY A 11 -15.08 6.17 6.62
C GLY A 11 -15.00 4.67 6.29
N ALA A 12 -14.97 4.28 5.02
CA ALA A 12 -14.73 2.90 4.63
C ALA A 12 -13.34 2.42 5.07
N ILE A 13 -13.26 1.16 5.51
CA ILE A 13 -12.00 0.48 5.84
C ILE A 13 -11.63 -0.45 4.69
N TYR A 14 -10.43 -0.28 4.15
CA TYR A 14 -9.92 -1.10 3.04
C TYR A 14 -8.78 -1.98 3.49
N HIS A 15 -8.79 -3.24 3.03
CA HIS A 15 -7.62 -4.10 3.10
C HIS A 15 -6.71 -3.84 1.89
N VAL A 16 -5.47 -3.45 2.15
CA VAL A 16 -4.42 -3.20 1.15
C VAL A 16 -3.32 -4.23 1.33
N MET A 17 -2.86 -4.84 0.24
CA MET A 17 -1.75 -5.78 0.23
C MET A 17 -0.73 -5.38 -0.82
N ASN A 18 0.55 -5.65 -0.51
CA ASN A 18 1.65 -5.56 -1.46
C ASN A 18 2.21 -6.96 -1.73
N ARG A 19 2.66 -7.22 -2.96
CA ARG A 19 3.30 -8.47 -3.38
C ARG A 19 4.44 -8.13 -4.33
N GLY A 20 5.64 -8.62 -4.04
CA GLY A 20 6.80 -8.43 -4.90
C GLY A 20 6.62 -9.04 -6.29
N ASP A 21 7.30 -8.49 -7.29
CA ASP A 21 7.26 -9.06 -8.64
C ASP A 21 7.73 -10.51 -8.58
N ARG A 22 7.01 -11.41 -9.26
CA ARG A 22 7.31 -12.86 -9.26
C ARG A 22 7.46 -13.49 -7.87
N ARG A 23 6.83 -12.93 -6.83
CA ARG A 23 6.96 -13.34 -5.41
C ARG A 23 8.35 -13.10 -4.81
N GLU A 24 9.11 -12.17 -5.36
CA GLU A 24 10.35 -11.73 -4.74
C GLU A 24 10.09 -11.04 -3.39
N PRO A 25 11.12 -10.94 -2.52
CA PRO A 25 11.03 -10.14 -1.32
C PRO A 25 10.61 -8.70 -1.64
N ILE A 26 9.61 -8.18 -0.91
CA ILE A 26 9.10 -6.81 -1.10
C ILE A 26 10.15 -5.78 -0.70
N PHE A 27 10.96 -6.10 0.30
CA PHE A 27 12.03 -5.25 0.81
C PHE A 27 13.36 -5.98 0.69
N ARG A 28 14.41 -5.24 0.34
CA ARG A 28 15.78 -5.79 0.22
C ARG A 28 16.44 -6.00 1.57
N ASP A 29 16.14 -5.10 2.51
CA ASP A 29 16.64 -5.11 3.88
C ASP A 29 15.69 -4.32 4.81
N ASP A 30 16.05 -4.26 6.10
CA ASP A 30 15.28 -3.53 7.11
C ASP A 30 15.28 -2.01 6.89
N PHE A 31 16.31 -1.45 6.25
CA PHE A 31 16.40 -0.03 5.98
C PHE A 31 15.42 0.38 4.87
N ASP A 32 15.35 -0.42 3.80
CA ASP A 32 14.38 -0.30 2.71
C ASP A 32 12.95 -0.39 3.23
N HIS A 33 12.65 -1.36 4.10
CA HIS A 33 11.35 -1.48 4.76
C HIS A 33 10.99 -0.21 5.57
N LYS A 34 11.90 0.28 6.42
CA LYS A 34 11.67 1.49 7.21
C LYS A 34 11.45 2.71 6.33
N ARG A 35 12.18 2.83 5.23
CA ARG A 35 12.01 3.92 4.26
C ARG A 35 10.64 3.87 3.60
N PHE A 36 10.19 2.68 3.17
CA PHE A 36 8.85 2.50 2.62
C PHE A 36 7.76 2.95 3.59
N LEU A 37 7.85 2.53 4.87
CA LEU A 37 6.88 2.93 5.89
C LEU A 37 6.88 4.44 6.15
N ALA A 38 8.05 5.07 6.18
CA ALA A 38 8.16 6.52 6.36
C ALA A 38 7.51 7.29 5.19
N THR A 39 7.78 6.88 3.95
CA THR A 39 7.16 7.49 2.77
C THR A 39 5.65 7.24 2.73
N LEU A 40 5.19 6.05 3.10
CA LEU A 40 3.76 5.74 3.17
C LEU A 40 3.04 6.64 4.18
N ALA A 41 3.62 6.84 5.36
CA ALA A 41 3.08 7.73 6.38
C ALA A 41 3.03 9.18 5.89
N GLU A 42 4.08 9.67 5.21
CA GLU A 42 4.11 11.02 4.63
C GLU A 42 2.99 11.22 3.60
N VAL A 43 2.71 10.21 2.77
CA VAL A 43 1.63 10.28 1.77
C VAL A 43 0.27 10.32 2.45
N CYS A 44 0.02 9.47 3.45
CA CYS A 44 -1.24 9.47 4.20
C CYS A 44 -1.52 10.86 4.82
N ALA A 45 -0.50 11.48 5.41
CA ALA A 45 -0.63 12.81 6.01
C ALA A 45 -0.92 13.94 5.01
N LYS A 46 -0.64 13.74 3.71
CA LYS A 46 -0.98 14.69 2.64
C LYS A 46 -2.39 14.52 2.09
N THR A 47 -3.04 13.41 2.41
CA THR A 47 -4.38 13.06 1.90
C THR A 47 -5.49 13.26 2.93
N ASP A 48 -5.13 13.68 4.15
CA ASP A 48 -6.04 14.23 5.15
C ASP A 48 -6.37 15.70 4.83
#